data_AF-A0AAN6H340-F1
#
_entry.id   AF-A0AAN6H340-F1
#
_cell.length_a   1.000
_cell.length_b   1.000
_cell.length_c   1.000
_cell.angle_alpha   90.00
_cell.angle_beta   90.00
_cell.angle_gamma   90.00
#
_symmetry.space_group_name_H-M   'P 1'
#
loop_
_entity.id
_entity.type
_entity.pdbx_description
1 polymer ?
#
loop_
_entity_poly.entity_id
_entity_poly.type
_entity_poly.pdbx_seq_one_letter_code
_entity_poly.pdbx_strand_id
1 'polypeptide(L)'
;MFEQTTDTQYLLHSAYLAETLLRHHEHTHEARLVLVYLYMRLNLGSLAMRLFDSLNIKEIQHDTVGHVLFTRLSLVHPHATVWGREAADGLFPFKRTAHALKVYVRCEEKLAETQASVLSHGQTGMLFDLQELRDSLRMSLARRVTLLEHRRIARLTKGVIGDDEAAKAMGPLACENWVQTKDNRDFDAASDYGYNVERALHGRDSSTPSEAWVLFALAADTAWCIATESSSMVTKPNEILEKTRKMPAAVDQQTSIDQQASKLGMTAAEYLSGSVASSTLELLHHVQTAGEDIAEERVAEHVASIHDAIQRFSIDALVKVSDPLAEHLLDYYAYTDVLGIIAVACRSVRLKAPAGAAKELQELQDQAHQLVARLQQHATERQVAVKGSSVRQHMERDREVWDRVRMLGEVEMDEFCEEVAKAAKEGWEGMSKIKLV
;
A
#
# COMPACT_ATOMS: atom_id res chain seq x y z
N MET A 1 -12.77 -22.30 4.24
CA MET A 1 -11.95 -22.96 3.19
C MET A 1 -10.73 -22.13 2.84
N PHE A 2 -10.86 -20.88 2.38
CA PHE A 2 -9.70 -20.02 2.08
C PHE A 2 -8.68 -19.93 3.23
N GLU A 3 -9.10 -19.68 4.48
CA GLU A 3 -8.14 -19.62 5.61
C GLU A 3 -7.38 -20.92 5.86
N GLN A 4 -7.94 -22.06 5.43
CA GLN A 4 -7.33 -23.38 5.63
C GLN A 4 -6.43 -23.78 4.45
N THR A 5 -6.75 -23.31 3.24
CA THR A 5 -6.08 -23.72 2.00
C THR A 5 -5.22 -22.63 1.37
N THR A 6 -5.43 -21.37 1.74
CA THR A 6 -4.89 -20.16 1.10
C THR A 6 -5.21 -20.03 -0.41
N ASP A 7 -6.17 -20.82 -0.91
CA ASP A 7 -6.47 -20.90 -2.34
C ASP A 7 -7.47 -19.81 -2.78
N THR A 8 -7.01 -18.94 -3.67
CA THR A 8 -7.74 -17.79 -4.19
C THR A 8 -9.03 -18.16 -4.93
N GLN A 9 -9.20 -19.42 -5.37
CA GLN A 9 -10.45 -19.87 -6.00
C GLN A 9 -11.67 -19.66 -5.08
N TYR A 10 -11.52 -19.86 -3.76
CA TYR A 10 -12.60 -19.70 -2.80
C TYR A 10 -12.97 -18.23 -2.58
N LEU A 11 -12.02 -17.31 -2.75
CA LEU A 11 -12.29 -15.88 -2.74
C LEU A 11 -13.07 -15.47 -3.99
N LEU A 12 -12.77 -16.04 -5.16
CA LEU A 12 -13.53 -15.80 -6.39
C LEU A 12 -14.96 -16.33 -6.29
N HIS A 13 -15.16 -17.55 -5.77
CA HIS A 13 -16.50 -18.07 -5.52
C HIS A 13 -17.28 -17.15 -4.58
N SER A 14 -16.65 -16.69 -3.50
CA SER A 14 -17.27 -15.76 -2.54
C SER A 14 -17.62 -14.41 -3.19
N ALA A 15 -16.74 -13.87 -4.03
CA ALA A 15 -16.97 -12.62 -4.75
C ALA A 15 -18.15 -12.76 -5.74
N TYR A 16 -18.23 -13.85 -6.48
CA TYR A 16 -19.34 -14.12 -7.39
C TYR A 16 -20.69 -14.24 -6.65
N LEU A 17 -20.70 -14.91 -5.49
CA LEU A 17 -21.90 -15.01 -4.66
C LEU A 17 -22.34 -13.63 -4.14
N ALA A 18 -21.39 -12.79 -3.70
CA ALA A 18 -21.68 -11.45 -3.22
C ALA A 18 -22.15 -10.50 -4.36
N GLU A 19 -21.55 -10.57 -5.55
CA GLU A 19 -22.05 -9.85 -6.74
C GLU A 19 -23.47 -10.30 -7.10
N THR A 20 -23.73 -11.61 -7.10
CA THR A 20 -25.07 -12.15 -7.37
C THR A 20 -26.10 -11.67 -6.34
N LEU A 21 -25.73 -11.63 -5.05
CA LEU A 21 -26.59 -11.04 -4.01
C LEU A 21 -26.89 -9.57 -4.28
N LEU A 22 -25.89 -8.77 -4.65
CA LEU A 22 -26.07 -7.34 -4.92
C LEU A 22 -26.92 -7.07 -6.18
N ARG A 23 -26.95 -7.99 -7.16
CA ARG A 23 -27.88 -7.88 -8.31
C ARG A 23 -29.34 -7.97 -7.88
N HIS A 24 -29.65 -8.79 -6.88
CA HIS A 24 -31.02 -8.95 -6.37
C HIS A 24 -31.35 -7.97 -5.24
N HIS A 25 -30.34 -7.56 -4.46
CA HIS A 25 -30.48 -6.71 -3.28
C HIS A 25 -29.41 -5.62 -3.26
N GLU A 26 -29.55 -4.64 -4.17
CA GLU A 26 -28.54 -3.59 -4.40
C GLU A 26 -28.22 -2.72 -3.16
N HIS A 27 -29.14 -2.61 -2.21
CA HIS A 27 -28.95 -1.79 -1.01
C HIS A 27 -28.25 -2.53 0.14
N THR A 28 -27.77 -3.77 -0.08
CA THR A 28 -27.06 -4.54 0.95
C THR A 28 -25.65 -3.98 1.14
N HIS A 29 -25.50 -3.00 2.03
CA HIS A 29 -24.23 -2.31 2.28
C HIS A 29 -23.12 -3.25 2.77
N GLU A 30 -23.45 -4.23 3.62
CA GLU A 30 -22.49 -5.21 4.13
C GLU A 30 -21.90 -6.08 3.01
N ALA A 31 -22.75 -6.58 2.09
CA ALA A 31 -22.30 -7.37 0.96
C ALA A 31 -21.35 -6.58 0.06
N ARG A 32 -21.64 -5.29 -0.15
CA ARG A 32 -20.75 -4.38 -0.88
C ARG A 32 -19.42 -4.16 -0.15
N LEU A 33 -19.44 -3.95 1.17
CA LEU A 33 -18.24 -3.78 1.98
C LEU A 33 -17.34 -5.03 1.93
N VAL A 34 -17.92 -6.22 2.15
CA VAL A 34 -17.22 -7.51 2.03
C VAL A 34 -16.64 -7.70 0.64
N LEU A 35 -17.35 -7.27 -0.41
CA LEU A 35 -16.86 -7.38 -1.77
C LEU A 35 -15.66 -6.46 -2.06
N VAL A 36 -15.60 -5.27 -1.45
CA VAL A 36 -14.37 -4.44 -1.50
C VAL A 36 -13.19 -5.19 -0.87
N TYR A 37 -13.38 -5.81 0.30
CA TYR A 37 -12.33 -6.61 0.94
C TYR A 37 -11.88 -7.79 0.07
N LEU A 38 -12.82 -8.53 -0.53
CA LEU A 38 -12.52 -9.65 -1.42
C LEU A 38 -11.70 -9.21 -2.63
N TYR A 39 -12.10 -8.12 -3.29
CA TYR A 39 -11.36 -7.60 -4.45
C TYR A 39 -10.00 -7.01 -4.07
N MET A 40 -9.88 -6.31 -2.93
CA MET A 40 -8.57 -5.89 -2.43
C MET A 40 -7.67 -7.08 -2.09
N ARG A 41 -8.23 -8.19 -1.61
CA ARG A 41 -7.47 -9.40 -1.33
C ARG A 41 -7.05 -10.16 -2.59
N LEU A 42 -7.86 -10.12 -3.64
CA LEU A 42 -7.58 -10.66 -4.96
C LEU A 42 -6.69 -9.76 -5.84
N ASN A 43 -6.23 -8.61 -5.31
CA ASN A 43 -5.49 -7.58 -6.06
C ASN A 43 -6.28 -6.95 -7.23
N LEU A 44 -7.60 -6.92 -7.17
CA LEU A 44 -8.50 -6.38 -8.21
C LEU A 44 -8.93 -4.95 -7.86
N GLY A 45 -7.95 -4.03 -7.82
CA GLY A 45 -8.16 -2.68 -7.29
C GLY A 45 -9.20 -1.84 -8.03
N SER A 46 -9.35 -1.98 -9.35
CA SER A 46 -10.36 -1.21 -10.09
C SER A 46 -11.79 -1.56 -9.69
N LEU A 47 -12.09 -2.85 -9.51
CA LEU A 47 -13.39 -3.31 -8.99
C LEU A 47 -13.61 -2.88 -7.55
N ALA A 48 -12.58 -3.01 -6.70
CA ALA A 48 -12.65 -2.58 -5.30
C ALA A 48 -12.96 -1.08 -5.18
N MET A 49 -12.27 -0.23 -5.95
CA MET A 49 -12.48 1.22 -5.91
C MET A 49 -13.88 1.63 -6.39
N ARG A 50 -14.42 0.97 -7.43
CA ARG A 50 -15.80 1.18 -7.91
C ARG A 50 -16.81 0.92 -6.81
N LEU A 51 -16.68 -0.22 -6.13
CA LEU A 51 -17.61 -0.58 -5.06
C LEU A 51 -17.47 0.34 -3.85
N PHE A 52 -16.24 0.73 -3.52
CA PHE A 52 -15.98 1.66 -2.43
C PHE A 52 -16.66 3.03 -2.66
N ASP A 53 -16.69 3.55 -3.89
CA ASP A 53 -17.45 4.78 -4.19
C ASP A 53 -18.94 4.62 -3.93
N SER A 54 -19.49 3.47 -4.31
CA SER A 54 -20.91 3.21 -4.14
C SER A 54 -21.32 3.06 -2.66
N LEU A 55 -20.37 2.91 -1.74
CA LEU A 55 -20.63 3.00 -0.29
C LEU A 55 -20.89 4.45 0.17
N ASN A 56 -20.52 5.45 -0.63
CA ASN A 56 -20.73 6.88 -0.33
C ASN A 56 -20.17 7.30 1.05
N ILE A 57 -18.96 6.80 1.36
CA ILE A 57 -18.23 7.09 2.60
C ILE A 57 -17.95 8.60 2.70
N LYS A 58 -18.31 9.21 3.83
CA LYS A 58 -18.18 10.66 4.07
C LYS A 58 -17.57 10.99 5.41
N GLU A 59 -16.89 12.13 5.46
CA GLU A 59 -16.37 12.73 6.69
C GLU A 59 -15.59 11.70 7.54
N ILE A 60 -15.89 11.63 8.84
CA ILE A 60 -15.25 10.75 9.82
C ILE A 60 -15.25 9.26 9.43
N GLN A 61 -16.16 8.82 8.55
CA GLN A 61 -16.19 7.43 8.07
C GLN A 61 -14.93 7.05 7.29
N HIS A 62 -14.19 8.03 6.73
CA HIS A 62 -12.88 7.74 6.14
C HIS A 62 -11.84 7.28 7.17
N ASP A 63 -11.99 7.66 8.44
CA ASP A 63 -11.11 7.22 9.53
C ASP A 63 -11.43 5.79 9.97
N THR A 64 -12.72 5.44 10.02
CA THR A 64 -13.17 4.13 10.49
C THR A 64 -13.16 3.06 9.39
N VAL A 65 -13.71 3.35 8.21
CA VAL A 65 -13.93 2.37 7.12
C VAL A 65 -12.96 2.58 5.94
N GLY A 66 -12.27 3.73 5.87
CA GLY A 66 -11.36 4.03 4.75
C GLY A 66 -10.23 3.01 4.58
N HIS A 67 -9.84 2.33 5.65
CA HIS A 67 -8.80 1.32 5.66
C HIS A 67 -9.08 0.12 4.74
N VAL A 68 -10.35 -0.16 4.44
CA VAL A 68 -10.81 -1.23 3.54
C VAL A 68 -10.19 -1.07 2.15
N LEU A 69 -10.13 0.17 1.65
CA LEU A 69 -9.61 0.49 0.33
C LEU A 69 -8.18 1.04 0.38
N PHE A 70 -7.91 2.01 1.28
CA PHE A 70 -6.67 2.79 1.19
C PHE A 70 -5.44 2.03 1.67
N THR A 71 -5.61 1.00 2.51
CA THR A 71 -4.48 0.18 2.95
C THR A 71 -3.92 -0.64 1.78
N ARG A 72 -2.65 -0.45 1.46
CA ARG A 72 -1.94 -1.12 0.35
C ARG A 72 -2.49 -0.81 -1.05
N LEU A 73 -3.31 0.24 -1.21
CA LEU A 73 -3.83 0.65 -2.52
C LEU A 73 -2.71 0.93 -3.53
N SER A 74 -1.60 1.52 -3.06
CA SER A 74 -0.41 1.79 -3.88
C SER A 74 0.24 0.53 -4.47
N LEU A 75 0.05 -0.62 -3.82
CA LEU A 75 0.61 -1.90 -4.25
C LEU A 75 -0.41 -2.78 -4.99
N VAL A 76 -1.68 -2.37 -5.04
CA VAL A 76 -2.72 -3.09 -5.78
C VAL A 76 -3.04 -2.36 -7.08
N HIS A 77 -3.23 -1.04 -7.02
CA HIS A 77 -3.66 -0.25 -8.16
C HIS A 77 -3.30 1.23 -7.97
N PRO A 78 -2.02 1.64 -8.17
CA PRO A 78 -1.60 3.03 -7.97
C PRO A 78 -2.05 3.98 -9.08
N HIS A 79 -2.41 3.46 -10.26
CA HIS A 79 -2.66 4.24 -11.47
C HIS A 79 -4.15 4.52 -11.70
N ALA A 80 -4.46 5.44 -12.61
CA ALA A 80 -5.83 5.79 -12.91
C ALA A 80 -6.53 4.69 -13.74
N THR A 81 -7.78 4.38 -13.38
CA THR A 81 -8.66 3.53 -14.17
C THR A 81 -9.70 4.40 -14.88
N VAL A 82 -10.01 4.12 -16.13
CA VAL A 82 -11.15 4.73 -16.82
C VAL A 82 -12.33 3.78 -16.71
N TRP A 83 -13.41 4.23 -16.06
CA TRP A 83 -14.66 3.49 -16.01
C TRP A 83 -15.68 4.19 -16.92
N GLY A 84 -16.35 3.46 -17.81
CA GLY A 84 -17.35 4.02 -18.73
C GLY A 84 -16.80 4.63 -20.02
N ARG A 85 -17.60 5.48 -20.68
CA ARG A 85 -17.27 6.08 -22.00
C ARG A 85 -16.52 7.41 -21.90
N GLU A 86 -16.55 8.08 -20.75
CA GLU A 86 -15.94 9.40 -20.57
C GLU A 86 -14.73 9.35 -19.64
N ALA A 87 -13.63 9.98 -20.04
CA ALA A 87 -12.41 10.05 -19.22
C ALA A 87 -12.60 10.86 -17.91
N ALA A 88 -13.69 11.61 -17.79
CA ALA A 88 -14.05 12.40 -16.61
C ALA A 88 -14.47 11.52 -15.41
N ASP A 89 -15.02 10.33 -15.68
CA ASP A 89 -15.46 9.36 -14.67
C ASP A 89 -14.31 8.46 -14.18
N GLY A 90 -13.07 8.82 -14.53
CA GLY A 90 -11.90 8.05 -14.14
C GLY A 90 -11.72 7.97 -12.61
N LEU A 91 -11.36 6.78 -12.13
CA LEU A 91 -10.98 6.56 -10.75
C LEU A 91 -9.48 6.81 -10.60
N PHE A 92 -9.12 7.87 -9.89
CA PHE A 92 -7.73 8.28 -9.67
C PHE A 92 -7.31 8.02 -8.22
N PRO A 93 -6.53 6.96 -7.92
CA PRO A 93 -6.06 6.64 -6.57
C PRO A 93 -5.39 7.83 -5.86
N PHE A 94 -4.56 8.59 -6.58
CA PHE A 94 -3.91 9.80 -6.06
C PHE A 94 -4.91 10.87 -5.62
N LYS A 95 -5.94 11.16 -6.43
CA LYS A 95 -6.97 12.15 -6.07
C LYS A 95 -7.84 11.67 -4.91
N ARG A 96 -8.14 10.37 -4.84
CA ARG A 96 -8.97 9.77 -3.78
C ARG A 96 -8.30 9.81 -2.43
N THR A 97 -7.03 9.40 -2.38
CA THR A 97 -6.24 9.48 -1.16
C THR A 97 -6.07 10.94 -0.71
N ALA A 98 -5.80 11.88 -1.63
CA ALA A 98 -5.78 13.30 -1.32
C ALA A 98 -7.13 13.81 -0.78
N HIS A 99 -8.25 13.40 -1.37
CA HIS A 99 -9.59 13.77 -0.90
C HIS A 99 -9.86 13.23 0.51
N ALA A 100 -9.56 11.96 0.78
CA ALA A 100 -9.71 11.36 2.11
C ALA A 100 -8.83 12.06 3.16
N LEU A 101 -7.62 12.49 2.80
CA LEU A 101 -6.72 13.20 3.70
C LEU A 101 -7.22 14.62 4.07
N LYS A 102 -7.84 15.33 3.13
CA LYS A 102 -8.44 16.67 3.38
C LYS A 102 -9.54 16.64 4.43
N VAL A 103 -10.24 15.51 4.56
CA VAL A 103 -11.31 15.35 5.54
C VAL A 103 -10.78 15.52 6.97
N TYR A 104 -9.60 14.99 7.29
CA TYR A 104 -9.02 15.12 8.64
C TYR A 104 -8.78 16.58 9.02
N VAL A 105 -8.20 17.36 8.11
CA VAL A 105 -7.92 18.79 8.34
C VAL A 105 -9.23 19.54 8.61
N ARG A 106 -10.21 19.38 7.71
CA ARG A 106 -11.54 20.01 7.84
C ARG A 106 -12.27 19.59 9.12
N CYS A 107 -12.21 18.31 9.49
CA CYS A 107 -12.84 17.81 10.71
C CYS A 107 -12.17 18.40 11.96
N GLU A 108 -10.84 18.45 12.01
CA GLU A 108 -10.12 19.06 13.13
C GLU A 108 -10.43 20.55 13.29
N GLU A 109 -10.50 21.31 12.19
CA GLU A 109 -10.86 22.73 12.20
C GLU A 109 -12.29 22.94 12.73
N LYS A 110 -13.26 22.19 12.19
CA LYS A 110 -14.65 22.25 12.63
C LYS A 110 -14.81 21.86 14.10
N LEU A 111 -14.06 20.88 14.58
CA LEU A 111 -14.04 20.51 16.00
C LEU A 111 -13.47 21.64 16.86
N ALA A 112 -12.37 22.28 16.43
CA ALA A 112 -11.80 23.42 17.13
C ALA A 112 -12.78 24.62 17.23
N GLU A 113 -13.47 24.93 16.14
CA GLU A 113 -14.52 25.97 16.12
C GLU A 113 -15.69 25.61 17.05
N THR A 114 -16.11 24.34 17.04
CA THR A 114 -17.17 23.84 17.91
C THR A 114 -16.77 23.93 19.38
N GLN A 115 -15.53 23.58 19.72
CA GLN A 115 -14.98 23.72 21.09
C GLN A 115 -15.01 25.19 21.55
N ALA A 116 -14.58 26.13 20.69
CA ALA A 116 -14.62 27.56 21.00
C ALA A 116 -16.06 28.06 21.22
N SER A 117 -17.01 27.59 20.41
CA SER A 117 -18.44 27.91 20.57
C SER A 117 -19.02 27.34 21.87
N VAL A 118 -18.71 26.08 22.20
CA VAL A 118 -19.20 25.45 23.44
C VAL A 118 -18.68 26.19 24.68
N LEU A 119 -17.43 26.64 24.65
CA LEU A 119 -16.83 27.47 25.69
C LEU A 119 -17.54 28.83 25.83
N SER A 120 -17.85 29.52 24.73
CA SER A 120 -18.50 30.82 24.77
C SER A 120 -19.95 30.75 25.28
N HIS A 121 -20.64 29.61 25.11
CA HIS A 121 -21.98 29.37 25.65
C HIS A 121 -21.99 28.78 27.07
N GLY A 122 -20.83 28.54 27.69
CA GLY A 122 -20.72 27.97 29.04
C GLY A 122 -21.11 26.49 29.15
N GLN A 123 -21.17 25.76 28.04
CA GLN A 123 -21.59 24.35 27.98
C GLN A 123 -20.39 23.39 28.15
N THR A 124 -19.65 23.51 29.25
CA THR A 124 -18.35 22.83 29.43
C THR A 124 -18.40 21.29 29.41
N GLY A 125 -19.58 20.68 29.55
CA GLY A 125 -19.76 19.23 29.60
C GLY A 125 -19.27 18.47 28.35
N MET A 126 -19.34 19.07 27.15
CA MET A 126 -18.92 18.43 25.89
C MET A 126 -17.46 18.72 25.51
N LEU A 127 -16.77 19.60 26.24
CA LEU A 127 -15.46 20.08 25.82
C LEU A 127 -14.41 18.96 25.77
N PHE A 128 -14.44 18.07 26.77
CA PHE A 128 -13.52 16.94 26.86
C PHE A 128 -13.78 15.90 25.77
N ASP A 129 -15.05 15.59 25.49
CA ASP A 129 -15.41 14.65 24.41
C ASP A 129 -14.96 15.17 23.03
N LEU A 130 -15.17 16.47 22.77
CA LEU A 130 -14.71 17.12 21.54
C LEU A 130 -13.18 17.13 21.44
N GLN A 131 -12.49 17.33 22.56
CA GLN A 131 -11.03 17.30 22.61
C GLN A 131 -10.51 15.88 22.37
N GLU A 132 -11.10 14.88 23.00
CA GLU A 132 -10.74 13.48 22.81
C GLU A 132 -10.94 13.06 21.35
N LEU A 133 -12.07 13.41 20.74
CA LEU A 133 -12.32 13.12 19.32
C LEU A 133 -11.27 13.78 18.41
N ARG A 134 -10.93 15.04 18.68
CA ARG A 134 -9.91 15.78 17.92
C ARG A 134 -8.52 15.14 18.06
N ASP A 135 -8.14 14.76 19.28
CA ASP A 135 -6.87 14.07 19.53
C ASP A 135 -6.86 12.68 18.89
N SER A 136 -7.99 11.97 18.92
CA SER A 136 -8.19 10.67 18.26
C SER A 136 -7.93 10.76 16.76
N LEU A 137 -8.41 11.81 16.11
CA LEU A 137 -8.22 12.05 14.67
C LEU A 137 -6.79 12.47 14.32
N ARG A 138 -6.17 13.28 15.18
CA ARG A 138 -4.77 13.68 15.02
C ARG A 138 -3.82 12.49 15.13
N MET A 139 -4.11 11.58 16.06
CA MET A 139 -3.33 10.38 16.32
C MET A 139 -3.76 9.17 15.47
N SER A 140 -4.70 9.33 14.53
CA SER A 140 -5.22 8.22 13.71
C SER A 140 -4.13 7.45 12.97
N LEU A 141 -4.15 6.12 13.13
CA LEU A 141 -3.36 5.18 12.32
C LEU A 141 -3.84 5.18 10.86
N ALA A 142 -5.16 5.19 10.62
CA ALA A 142 -5.73 5.17 9.28
C ALA A 142 -5.27 6.39 8.44
N ARG A 143 -5.20 7.58 9.06
CA ARG A 143 -4.64 8.79 8.44
C ARG A 143 -3.18 8.59 8.01
N ARG A 144 -2.34 8.05 8.89
CA ARG A 144 -0.90 7.84 8.64
C ARG A 144 -0.68 6.82 7.52
N VAL A 145 -1.40 5.70 7.55
CA VAL A 145 -1.37 4.69 6.48
C VAL A 145 -1.81 5.33 5.16
N THR A 146 -2.94 6.04 5.14
CA THR A 146 -3.45 6.69 3.92
C THR A 146 -2.47 7.70 3.34
N LEU A 147 -1.76 8.45 4.18
CA LEU A 147 -0.77 9.44 3.76
C LEU A 147 0.49 8.77 3.19
N LEU A 148 0.98 7.69 3.81
CA LEU A 148 2.11 6.92 3.28
C LEU A 148 1.76 6.25 1.94
N GLU A 149 0.54 5.74 1.81
CA GLU A 149 0.00 5.19 0.58
C GLU A 149 -0.15 6.27 -0.51
N HIS A 150 -0.63 7.46 -0.15
CA HIS A 150 -0.71 8.62 -1.04
C HIS A 150 0.67 8.96 -1.64
N ARG A 151 1.70 9.01 -0.79
CA ARG A 151 3.07 9.34 -1.22
C ARG A 151 3.71 8.21 -2.03
N ARG A 152 3.44 6.95 -1.70
CA ARG A 152 3.86 5.82 -2.56
C ARG A 152 3.20 5.89 -3.95
N ILE A 153 1.89 6.17 -4.02
CA ILE A 153 1.20 6.41 -5.30
C ILE A 153 1.88 7.53 -6.08
N ALA A 154 2.22 8.64 -5.41
CA ALA A 154 2.90 9.77 -6.05
C ALA A 154 4.24 9.32 -6.69
N ARG A 155 5.07 8.58 -5.96
CA ARG A 155 6.34 8.04 -6.49
C ARG A 155 6.13 7.14 -7.71
N LEU A 156 5.20 6.19 -7.61
CA LEU A 156 4.92 5.22 -8.68
C LEU A 156 4.30 5.85 -9.93
N THR A 157 3.52 6.92 -9.77
CA THR A 157 2.78 7.57 -10.88
C THR A 157 3.40 8.86 -11.38
N LYS A 158 4.58 9.25 -10.87
CA LYS A 158 5.19 10.58 -11.10
C LYS A 158 4.31 11.74 -10.64
N GLY A 159 3.49 11.51 -9.62
CA GLY A 159 2.84 12.58 -8.87
C GLY A 159 3.89 13.45 -8.18
N VAL A 160 3.55 14.72 -7.98
CA VAL A 160 4.40 15.64 -7.23
C VAL A 160 4.23 15.32 -5.74
N ILE A 161 5.31 14.93 -5.07
CA ILE A 161 5.35 14.91 -3.60
C ILE A 161 5.51 16.35 -3.15
N GLY A 162 4.38 16.96 -2.79
CA GLY A 162 4.29 18.36 -2.43
C GLY A 162 4.35 18.59 -0.93
N ASP A 163 3.97 19.80 -0.57
CA ASP A 163 3.77 20.19 0.82
C ASP A 163 2.43 19.65 1.33
N ASP A 164 2.46 18.52 2.04
CA ASP A 164 1.28 17.82 2.52
C ASP A 164 0.67 18.54 3.74
N GLU A 165 -0.38 19.34 3.52
CA GLU A 165 -1.16 19.98 4.58
C GLU A 165 -1.65 18.96 5.62
N ALA A 166 -2.09 17.78 5.16
CA ALA A 166 -2.52 16.70 6.04
C ALA A 166 -1.39 16.16 6.93
N ALA A 167 -0.13 16.19 6.47
CA ALA A 167 1.03 15.80 7.28
C ALA A 167 1.31 16.86 8.35
N LYS A 168 1.33 18.14 7.96
CA LYS A 168 1.56 19.27 8.87
C LYS A 168 0.51 19.38 9.98
N ALA A 169 -0.75 19.12 9.63
CA ALA A 169 -1.84 19.14 10.59
C ALA A 169 -1.76 18.02 11.65
N MET A 170 -0.95 16.97 11.44
CA MET A 170 -0.70 15.95 12.48
C MET A 170 0.24 16.44 13.60
N GLY A 171 0.86 17.61 13.48
CA GLY A 171 1.78 18.16 14.46
C GLY A 171 3.24 18.08 14.03
N PRO A 172 4.19 17.98 14.98
CA PRO A 172 5.62 17.99 14.68
C PRO A 172 6.04 16.89 13.70
N LEU A 173 6.92 17.25 12.77
CA LEU A 173 7.55 16.33 11.80
C LEU A 173 8.67 15.51 12.47
N ALA A 174 8.30 14.78 13.51
CA ALA A 174 9.17 13.92 14.32
C ALA A 174 8.75 12.46 14.16
N CYS A 175 9.69 11.52 14.22
CA CYS A 175 9.39 10.10 14.04
C CYS A 175 8.41 9.57 15.09
N GLU A 176 8.50 10.07 16.32
CA GLU A 176 7.62 9.68 17.42
C GLU A 176 6.14 9.98 17.14
N ASN A 177 5.85 11.10 16.47
CA ASN A 177 4.48 11.46 16.10
C ASN A 177 3.85 10.45 15.12
N TRP A 178 4.67 9.71 14.37
CA TRP A 178 4.18 8.72 13.41
C TRP A 178 3.91 7.35 14.04
N VAL A 179 4.63 6.99 15.11
CA VAL A 179 4.50 5.69 15.76
C VAL A 179 3.50 5.71 16.92
N GLN A 180 3.34 6.86 17.59
CA GLN A 180 2.26 7.06 18.54
C GLN A 180 0.95 7.19 17.76
N THR A 181 0.13 6.14 17.78
CA THR A 181 -1.10 6.09 16.99
C THR A 181 -2.28 5.60 17.82
N LYS A 182 -3.47 6.00 17.41
CA LYS A 182 -4.75 5.46 17.87
C LYS A 182 -5.42 4.78 16.68
N ASP A 183 -5.79 3.52 16.88
CA ASP A 183 -6.49 2.75 15.86
C ASP A 183 -8.00 2.97 15.99
N ASN A 184 -8.57 3.75 15.08
CA ASN A 184 -10.00 4.04 15.02
C ASN A 184 -10.71 3.19 13.95
N ARG A 185 -10.01 2.21 13.34
CA ARG A 185 -10.60 1.38 12.29
C ARG A 185 -11.72 0.53 12.85
N ASP A 186 -12.87 0.57 12.17
CA ASP A 186 -14.02 -0.25 12.50
C ASP A 186 -13.99 -1.52 11.68
N PHE A 187 -13.83 -2.66 12.37
CA PHE A 187 -13.84 -3.99 11.76
C PHE A 187 -15.13 -4.76 12.11
N ASP A 188 -16.13 -4.07 12.65
CA ASP A 188 -17.42 -4.63 13.07
C ASP A 188 -18.56 -3.95 12.28
N ALA A 189 -18.26 -3.44 11.08
CA ALA A 189 -19.20 -2.77 10.18
C ALA A 189 -20.04 -3.76 9.36
N ALA A 190 -19.56 -4.99 9.18
CA ALA A 190 -20.28 -6.13 8.65
C ALA A 190 -20.68 -7.07 9.79
N SER A 191 -21.86 -7.70 9.65
CA SER A 191 -22.37 -8.68 10.61
C SER A 191 -21.36 -9.79 10.95
N ASP A 192 -21.05 -9.94 12.24
CA ASP A 192 -20.25 -11.05 12.79
C ASP A 192 -21.17 -12.19 13.25
N TYR A 193 -21.11 -13.33 12.54
CA TYR A 193 -21.84 -14.55 12.87
C TYR A 193 -20.94 -15.60 13.56
N GLY A 194 -20.01 -15.16 14.42
CA GLY A 194 -18.96 -15.98 15.03
C GLY A 194 -17.68 -16.08 14.20
N TYR A 195 -17.56 -15.23 13.19
CA TYR A 195 -16.43 -15.11 12.28
C TYR A 195 -16.37 -13.68 11.72
N ASN A 196 -15.36 -12.92 12.15
CA ASN A 196 -15.16 -11.56 11.67
C ASN A 196 -14.48 -11.56 10.29
N VAL A 197 -15.30 -11.46 9.25
CA VAL A 197 -14.88 -11.50 7.85
C VAL A 197 -13.98 -10.32 7.47
N GLU A 198 -14.18 -9.15 8.08
CA GLU A 198 -13.41 -7.95 7.77
C GLU A 198 -11.95 -8.12 8.19
N ARG A 199 -11.70 -8.57 9.42
CA ARG A 199 -10.34 -8.83 9.92
C ARG A 199 -9.65 -9.92 9.11
N ALA A 200 -10.36 -11.00 8.81
CA ALA A 200 -9.83 -12.13 8.06
C ALA A 200 -9.39 -11.73 6.65
N LEU A 201 -10.19 -10.92 5.96
CA LEU A 201 -9.88 -10.47 4.59
C LEU A 201 -8.88 -9.31 4.57
N HIS A 202 -8.93 -8.40 5.55
CA HIS A 202 -8.03 -7.26 5.64
C HIS A 202 -6.56 -7.67 5.84
N GLY A 203 -6.31 -8.61 6.76
CA GLY A 203 -4.95 -9.04 7.09
C GLY A 203 -4.38 -10.00 6.05
N ARG A 204 -3.36 -9.59 5.28
CA ARG A 204 -2.63 -10.50 4.38
C ARG A 204 -1.76 -11.44 5.20
N ASP A 205 -2.09 -12.73 5.25
CA ASP A 205 -1.43 -13.70 6.14
C ASP A 205 -1.42 -13.22 7.60
N SER A 206 -2.58 -12.72 8.05
CA SER A 206 -2.80 -12.10 9.36
C SER A 206 -2.01 -10.80 9.59
N SER A 207 -1.36 -10.23 8.55
CA SER A 207 -0.60 -8.99 8.65
C SER A 207 -1.46 -7.75 8.39
N THR A 208 -1.61 -6.92 9.43
CA THR A 208 -2.18 -5.57 9.37
C THR A 208 -1.09 -4.54 9.65
N PRO A 209 -1.11 -3.35 9.01
CA PRO A 209 -0.10 -2.33 9.24
C PRO A 209 0.15 -2.08 10.74
N SER A 210 1.38 -2.34 11.16
CA SER A 210 1.87 -2.13 12.53
C SER A 210 2.81 -0.91 12.59
N GLU A 211 3.36 -0.62 13.77
CA GLU A 211 4.45 0.36 13.91
C GLU A 211 5.61 0.09 12.95
N ALA A 212 6.01 -1.17 12.78
CA ALA A 212 7.10 -1.53 11.88
C ALA A 212 6.75 -1.20 10.42
N TRP A 213 5.52 -1.49 9.98
CA TRP A 213 5.06 -1.13 8.63
C TRP A 213 5.16 0.38 8.40
N VAL A 214 4.73 1.20 9.38
CA VAL A 214 4.80 2.66 9.31
C VAL A 214 6.25 3.14 9.21
N LEU A 215 7.16 2.60 10.03
CA LEU A 215 8.57 2.97 10.02
C LEU A 215 9.27 2.62 8.71
N PHE A 216 9.00 1.44 8.14
CA PHE A 216 9.57 1.04 6.86
C PHE A 216 9.05 1.88 5.70
N ALA A 217 7.75 2.20 5.70
CA ALA A 217 7.17 3.11 4.72
C ALA A 217 7.73 4.54 4.86
N LEU A 218 7.97 5.02 6.09
CA LEU A 218 8.65 6.29 6.36
C LEU A 218 10.10 6.29 5.89
N ALA A 219 10.82 5.18 6.05
CA ALA A 219 12.19 5.07 5.57
C ALA A 219 12.26 5.23 4.05
N ALA A 220 11.36 4.55 3.32
CA ALA A 220 11.22 4.68 1.87
C ALA A 220 10.88 6.11 1.44
N ASP A 221 9.93 6.74 2.12
CA ASP A 221 9.53 8.11 1.83
C ASP A 221 10.64 9.14 2.11
N THR A 222 11.31 9.01 3.26
CA THR A 222 12.40 9.90 3.66
C THR A 222 13.59 9.76 2.72
N ALA A 223 13.93 8.53 2.31
CA ALA A 223 15.00 8.28 1.35
C ALA A 223 14.69 8.95 0.00
N TRP A 224 13.46 8.80 -0.49
CA TRP A 224 13.03 9.50 -1.70
C TRP A 224 13.18 11.02 -1.56
N CYS A 225 12.66 11.60 -0.47
CA CYS A 225 12.66 13.05 -0.29
C CYS A 225 14.05 13.65 -0.15
N ILE A 226 14.97 12.98 0.52
CA ILE A 226 16.37 13.42 0.58
C ILE A 226 16.99 13.37 -0.82
N ALA A 227 16.73 12.30 -1.57
CA ALA A 227 17.30 12.13 -2.90
C ALA A 227 16.76 13.14 -3.93
N THR A 228 15.48 13.52 -3.83
CA THR A 228 14.80 14.47 -4.74
C THR A 228 14.66 15.89 -4.19
N GLU A 229 15.24 16.19 -3.02
CA GLU A 229 15.11 17.49 -2.33
C GLU A 229 13.64 17.92 -2.14
N SER A 230 12.76 16.94 -1.88
CA SER A 230 11.32 17.16 -1.66
C SER A 230 10.98 17.28 -0.17
N SER A 231 9.75 17.72 0.14
CA SER A 231 9.28 17.87 1.53
C SER A 231 9.20 16.52 2.25
N SER A 232 10.00 16.36 3.31
CA SER A 232 10.00 15.15 4.15
C SER A 232 8.94 15.22 5.25
N MET A 233 8.35 14.07 5.58
CA MET A 233 7.42 13.91 6.69
C MET A 233 8.10 13.79 8.06
N VAL A 234 9.41 13.57 8.08
CA VAL A 234 10.25 13.49 9.28
C VAL A 234 11.52 14.32 9.06
N THR A 235 11.84 15.15 10.05
CA THR A 235 13.00 16.05 10.00
C THR A 235 14.33 15.37 10.29
N LYS A 236 14.32 14.29 11.09
CA LYS A 236 15.53 13.59 11.55
C LYS A 236 15.53 12.14 11.06
N PRO A 237 16.21 11.83 9.94
CA PRO A 237 16.30 10.48 9.39
C PRO A 237 16.83 9.44 10.39
N ASN A 238 17.76 9.84 11.28
CA ASN A 238 18.33 8.95 12.29
C ASN A 238 17.32 8.35 13.25
N GLU A 239 16.25 9.07 13.59
CA GLU A 239 15.21 8.53 14.49
C GLU A 239 14.51 7.32 13.84
N ILE A 240 14.29 7.37 12.53
CA ILE A 240 13.72 6.25 11.77
C ILE A 240 14.71 5.08 11.76
N LEU A 241 15.97 5.34 11.41
CA LEU A 241 17.02 4.32 11.32
C LEU A 241 17.27 3.61 12.66
N GLU A 242 17.29 4.34 13.77
CA GLU A 242 17.44 3.75 15.10
C GLU A 242 16.27 2.86 15.49
N LYS A 243 15.04 3.24 15.14
CA LYS A 243 13.85 2.43 15.40
C LYS A 243 13.79 1.21 14.48
N THR A 244 14.05 1.36 13.17
CA THR A 244 14.02 0.23 12.22
C THR A 244 15.08 -0.82 12.52
N ARG A 245 16.30 -0.44 12.93
CA ARG A 245 17.35 -1.40 13.34
C ARG A 245 16.97 -2.25 14.56
N LYS A 246 16.12 -1.74 15.44
CA LYS A 246 15.66 -2.47 16.64
C LYS A 246 14.55 -3.48 16.33
N MET A 247 13.84 -3.34 15.20
CA MET A 247 12.71 -4.21 14.86
C MET A 247 13.13 -5.66 14.56
N PRO A 248 14.16 -5.93 13.73
CA PRO A 248 14.63 -7.31 13.49
C PRO A 248 15.12 -8.02 14.75
N ALA A 249 15.61 -7.29 15.77
CA ALA A 249 16.05 -7.89 17.03
C ALA A 249 14.88 -8.43 17.87
N ALA A 250 13.65 -7.97 17.62
CA ALA A 250 12.44 -8.46 18.27
C ALA A 250 11.86 -9.71 17.60
N VAL A 251 12.42 -10.13 16.46
CA VAL A 251 11.93 -11.25 15.65
C VAL A 251 13.00 -12.35 15.60
N ASP A 252 12.57 -13.59 15.79
CA ASP A 252 13.45 -14.76 15.72
C ASP A 252 14.03 -14.92 14.30
N GLN A 253 15.34 -14.72 14.17
CA GLN A 253 16.07 -14.80 12.91
C GLN A 253 16.07 -16.21 12.30
N GLN A 254 15.70 -17.24 13.08
CA GLN A 254 15.58 -18.61 12.62
C GLN A 254 14.26 -18.89 11.86
N THR A 255 13.29 -17.97 11.93
CA THR A 255 11.98 -18.12 11.26
C THR A 255 12.02 -17.68 9.80
N SER A 256 11.08 -18.17 8.97
CA SER A 256 11.02 -17.79 7.55
C SER A 256 10.70 -16.31 7.36
N ILE A 257 11.09 -15.72 6.22
CA ILE A 257 10.85 -14.30 5.92
C ILE A 257 9.36 -13.95 6.03
N ASP A 258 8.47 -14.82 5.56
CA ASP A 258 7.01 -14.61 5.64
C ASP A 258 6.53 -14.52 7.10
N GLN A 259 7.06 -15.38 7.97
CA GLN A 259 6.72 -15.36 9.40
C GLN A 259 7.28 -14.13 10.10
N GLN A 260 8.49 -13.70 9.73
CA GLN A 260 9.09 -12.47 10.25
C GLN A 260 8.26 -11.25 9.84
N ALA A 261 7.91 -11.16 8.56
CA ALA A 261 7.12 -10.07 8.01
C ALA A 261 5.72 -10.02 8.63
N SER A 262 5.03 -11.17 8.74
CA SER A 262 3.69 -11.25 9.32
C SER A 262 3.65 -10.78 10.78
N LYS A 263 4.66 -11.16 11.60
CA LYS A 263 4.81 -10.66 12.98
C LYS A 263 4.99 -9.14 13.05
N LEU A 264 5.60 -8.55 12.02
CA LEU A 264 5.77 -7.11 11.88
C LEU A 264 4.58 -6.44 11.17
N GLY A 265 3.49 -7.14 10.89
CA GLY A 265 2.33 -6.57 10.22
C GLY A 265 2.59 -6.19 8.75
N MET A 266 3.51 -6.89 8.09
CA MET A 266 3.94 -6.67 6.71
C MET A 266 3.83 -7.95 5.88
N THR A 267 3.72 -7.84 4.56
CA THR A 267 4.03 -8.95 3.65
C THR A 267 5.53 -9.11 3.50
N ALA A 268 5.99 -10.27 3.01
CA ALA A 268 7.42 -10.49 2.75
C ALA A 268 8.01 -9.44 1.79
N ALA A 269 7.30 -9.09 0.72
CA ALA A 269 7.73 -8.04 -0.20
C ALA A 269 7.82 -6.67 0.47
N GLU A 270 6.85 -6.30 1.32
CA GLU A 270 6.90 -5.05 2.10
C GLU A 270 8.11 -5.03 3.05
N TYR A 271 8.38 -6.13 3.74
CA TYR A 271 9.53 -6.26 4.66
C TYR A 271 10.87 -6.13 3.92
N LEU A 272 11.03 -6.86 2.81
CA LEU A 272 12.24 -6.82 2.00
C LEU A 272 12.46 -5.43 1.38
N SER A 273 11.42 -4.84 0.78
CA SER A 273 11.48 -3.47 0.25
C SER A 273 11.79 -2.46 1.36
N GLY A 274 11.22 -2.63 2.54
CA GLY A 274 11.52 -1.80 3.70
C GLY A 274 12.99 -1.89 4.14
N SER A 275 13.57 -3.09 4.15
CA SER A 275 14.98 -3.31 4.48
C SER A 275 15.92 -2.59 3.49
N VAL A 276 15.61 -2.68 2.20
CA VAL A 276 16.37 -1.99 1.14
C VAL A 276 16.20 -0.48 1.25
N ALA A 277 14.99 0.00 1.50
CA ALA A 277 14.71 1.42 1.72
C ALA A 277 15.48 1.98 2.92
N SER A 278 15.54 1.22 4.02
CA SER A 278 16.32 1.60 5.22
C SER A 278 17.81 1.68 4.90
N SER A 279 18.37 0.68 4.21
CA SER A 279 19.78 0.69 3.77
C SER A 279 20.09 1.87 2.84
N THR A 280 19.15 2.22 1.96
CA THR A 280 19.26 3.39 1.07
C THR A 280 19.20 4.70 1.84
N LEU A 281 18.36 4.78 2.88
CA LEU A 281 18.29 5.93 3.77
C LEU A 281 19.59 6.10 4.58
N GLU A 282 20.23 5.02 5.00
CA GLU A 282 21.55 5.07 5.67
C GLU A 282 22.62 5.70 4.78
N LEU A 283 22.71 5.28 3.51
CA LEU A 283 23.62 5.88 2.53
C LEU A 283 23.37 7.38 2.38
N LEU A 284 22.12 7.78 2.16
CA LEU A 284 21.75 9.18 1.99
C LEU A 284 22.04 10.02 3.24
N HIS A 285 21.75 9.47 4.42
CA HIS A 285 22.03 10.14 5.69
C HIS A 285 23.54 10.29 5.94
N HIS A 286 24.33 9.27 5.62
CA HIS A 286 25.79 9.34 5.70
C HIS A 286 26.33 10.47 4.82
N VAL A 287 25.92 10.52 3.56
CA VAL A 287 26.35 11.55 2.60
C VAL A 287 25.91 12.95 3.04
N GLN A 288 24.69 13.08 3.59
CA GLN A 288 24.19 14.36 4.09
C GLN A 288 24.96 14.86 5.33
N THR A 289 25.40 13.96 6.21
CA THR A 289 26.12 14.31 7.44
C THR A 289 27.62 14.50 7.26
N ALA A 290 28.23 13.76 6.32
CA ALA A 290 29.65 13.88 6.00
C ALA A 290 29.99 15.21 5.31
N GLY A 291 29.05 15.83 4.60
CA GLY A 291 29.28 17.12 3.93
C GLY A 291 30.35 17.02 2.85
N GLU A 292 31.48 17.71 3.04
CA GLU A 292 32.62 17.68 2.11
C GLU A 292 33.58 16.50 2.37
N ASP A 293 33.51 15.87 3.55
CA ASP A 293 34.43 14.80 3.99
C ASP A 293 33.86 13.39 3.75
N ILE A 294 33.27 13.16 2.56
CA ILE A 294 32.67 11.87 2.22
C ILE A 294 33.77 10.81 2.02
N ALA A 295 33.83 9.82 2.91
CA ALA A 295 34.75 8.70 2.81
C ALA A 295 34.28 7.69 1.74
N GLU A 296 35.09 7.49 0.71
CA GLU A 296 34.80 6.56 -0.40
C GLU A 296 34.51 5.13 0.09
N GLU A 297 35.32 4.63 1.04
CA GLU A 297 35.15 3.29 1.63
C GLU A 297 33.78 3.11 2.29
N ARG A 298 33.26 4.15 2.96
CA ARG A 298 31.94 4.10 3.62
C ARG A 298 30.80 4.07 2.61
N VAL A 299 30.94 4.80 1.50
CA VAL A 299 29.96 4.75 0.41
C VAL A 299 29.94 3.34 -0.19
N ALA A 300 31.11 2.72 -0.41
CA ALA A 300 31.21 1.35 -0.90
C ALA A 300 30.57 0.33 0.04
N GLU A 301 30.78 0.45 1.35
CA GLU A 301 30.12 -0.40 2.37
C GLU A 301 28.58 -0.32 2.28
N HIS A 302 28.04 0.89 2.16
CA HIS A 302 26.60 1.08 2.02
C HIS A 302 26.06 0.53 0.69
N VAL A 303 26.79 0.72 -0.42
CA VAL A 303 26.42 0.16 -1.73
C VAL A 303 26.39 -1.37 -1.68
N ALA A 304 27.41 -2.00 -1.07
CA ALA A 304 27.44 -3.44 -0.87
C ALA A 304 26.25 -3.93 -0.03
N SER A 305 25.91 -3.24 1.06
CA SER A 305 24.75 -3.58 1.89
C SER A 305 23.42 -3.49 1.12
N ILE A 306 23.26 -2.48 0.26
CA ILE A 306 22.06 -2.34 -0.59
C ILE A 306 22.03 -3.48 -1.62
N HIS A 307 23.17 -3.82 -2.23
CA HIS A 307 23.26 -4.91 -3.19
C HIS A 307 22.86 -6.26 -2.57
N ASP A 308 23.41 -6.58 -1.40
CA ASP A 308 23.08 -7.81 -0.65
C ASP A 308 21.59 -7.88 -0.29
N ALA A 309 20.98 -6.73 0.04
CA ALA A 309 19.56 -6.66 0.35
C ALA A 309 18.68 -6.86 -0.91
N ILE A 310 19.08 -6.32 -2.07
CA ILE A 310 18.38 -6.54 -3.36
C ILE A 310 18.41 -8.02 -3.76
N GLN A 311 19.52 -8.72 -3.54
CA GLN A 311 19.63 -10.16 -3.88
C GLN A 311 18.55 -11.01 -3.19
N ARG A 312 18.01 -10.57 -2.05
CA ARG A 312 16.95 -11.28 -1.31
C ARG A 312 15.57 -11.21 -1.99
N PHE A 313 15.32 -10.28 -2.90
CA PHE A 313 14.02 -10.14 -3.58
C PHE A 313 13.64 -11.37 -4.41
N SER A 314 14.61 -12.21 -4.80
CA SER A 314 14.37 -13.42 -5.59
C SER A 314 13.53 -13.17 -6.85
N ILE A 315 13.78 -12.06 -7.57
CA ILE A 315 13.03 -11.66 -8.78
C ILE A 315 13.04 -12.76 -9.84
N ASP A 316 14.14 -13.53 -9.93
CA ASP A 316 14.23 -14.72 -10.78
C ASP A 316 13.19 -15.79 -10.48
N ALA A 317 12.86 -16.00 -9.20
CA ALA A 317 11.83 -16.93 -8.79
C ALA A 317 10.44 -16.33 -9.09
N LEU A 318 10.25 -15.05 -8.74
CA LEU A 318 8.98 -14.34 -8.92
C LEU A 318 8.49 -14.36 -10.38
N VAL A 319 9.39 -14.06 -11.33
CA VAL A 319 9.07 -14.04 -12.78
C VAL A 319 8.81 -15.43 -13.36
N LYS A 320 9.15 -16.51 -12.65
CA LYS A 320 8.88 -17.89 -13.07
C LYS A 320 7.55 -18.43 -12.55
N VAL A 321 6.94 -17.78 -11.56
CA VAL A 321 5.68 -18.25 -10.97
C VAL A 321 4.54 -18.04 -11.97
N SER A 322 3.72 -19.09 -12.15
CA SER A 322 2.49 -18.97 -12.91
C SER A 322 1.44 -18.25 -12.07
N ASP A 323 1.19 -16.99 -12.37
CA ASP A 323 0.10 -16.22 -11.79
C ASP A 323 -1.10 -16.21 -12.76
N PRO A 324 -2.21 -16.92 -12.44
CA PRO A 324 -3.39 -16.96 -13.30
C PRO A 324 -4.18 -15.64 -13.27
N LEU A 325 -3.98 -14.82 -12.24
CA LEU A 325 -4.72 -13.58 -12.00
C LEU A 325 -3.74 -12.45 -11.70
N ALA A 326 -3.58 -12.08 -10.44
CA ALA A 326 -2.76 -10.96 -9.99
C ALA A 326 -2.20 -11.22 -8.57
N GLU A 327 -2.03 -12.49 -8.18
CA GLU A 327 -1.62 -12.90 -6.82
C GLU A 327 -0.33 -12.20 -6.37
N HIS A 328 0.64 -12.09 -7.26
CA HIS A 328 1.96 -11.51 -7.00
C HIS A 328 2.08 -10.02 -7.35
N LEU A 329 1.01 -9.36 -7.79
CA LEU A 329 1.06 -7.96 -8.24
C LEU A 329 1.60 -7.00 -7.17
N LEU A 330 1.32 -7.27 -5.89
CA LEU A 330 1.82 -6.49 -4.76
C LEU A 330 3.36 -6.47 -4.72
N ASP A 331 3.99 -7.61 -4.96
CA ASP A 331 5.45 -7.77 -4.93
C ASP A 331 6.10 -6.93 -6.02
N TYR A 332 5.49 -6.91 -7.22
CA TYR A 332 5.95 -6.13 -8.36
C TYR A 332 5.98 -4.63 -8.05
N TYR A 333 4.91 -4.10 -7.47
CA TYR A 333 4.85 -2.69 -7.10
C TYR A 333 5.78 -2.36 -5.94
N ALA A 334 5.86 -3.23 -4.92
CA ALA A 334 6.72 -3.02 -3.76
C ALA A 334 8.20 -2.98 -4.15
N TYR A 335 8.65 -3.90 -5.01
CA TYR A 335 10.02 -3.92 -5.51
C TYR A 335 10.30 -2.76 -6.46
N THR A 336 9.35 -2.41 -7.32
CA THR A 336 9.54 -1.30 -8.27
C THR A 336 9.63 0.05 -7.57
N ASP A 337 8.85 0.29 -6.51
CA ASP A 337 8.95 1.52 -5.70
C ASP A 337 10.37 1.69 -5.13
N VAL A 338 10.89 0.65 -4.45
CA VAL A 338 12.20 0.75 -3.80
C VAL A 338 13.36 0.75 -4.78
N LEU A 339 13.28 0.02 -5.89
CA LEU A 339 14.29 0.09 -6.96
C LEU A 339 14.32 1.49 -7.59
N GLY A 340 13.17 2.17 -7.69
CA GLY A 340 13.11 3.58 -8.09
C GLY A 340 13.75 4.51 -7.07
N ILE A 341 13.55 4.28 -5.78
CA ILE A 341 14.23 5.03 -4.71
C ILE A 341 15.75 4.86 -4.83
N ILE A 342 16.25 3.64 -5.05
CA ILE A 342 17.68 3.36 -5.24
C ILE A 342 18.23 4.13 -6.45
N ALA A 343 17.54 4.08 -7.59
CA ALA A 343 18.00 4.73 -8.82
C ALA A 343 18.16 6.25 -8.65
N VAL A 344 17.21 6.89 -7.97
CA VAL A 344 17.24 8.33 -7.69
C VAL A 344 18.27 8.67 -6.60
N ALA A 345 18.39 7.85 -5.56
CA ALA A 345 19.39 8.00 -4.52
C ALA A 345 20.82 7.92 -5.07
N CYS A 346 21.11 6.92 -5.91
CA CYS A 346 22.41 6.78 -6.55
C CYS A 346 22.75 7.99 -7.40
N ARG A 347 21.79 8.51 -8.19
CA ARG A 347 21.98 9.76 -8.95
C ARG A 347 22.31 10.94 -8.05
N SER A 348 21.56 11.11 -6.97
CA SER A 348 21.75 12.22 -6.01
C SER A 348 23.11 12.15 -5.31
N VAL A 349 23.51 10.96 -4.85
CA VAL A 349 24.79 10.74 -4.18
C VAL A 349 25.96 10.96 -5.12
N ARG A 350 25.89 10.52 -6.38
CA ARG A 350 26.96 10.72 -7.38
C ARG A 350 27.27 12.18 -7.68
N LEU A 351 26.31 13.09 -7.48
CA LEU A 351 26.55 14.53 -7.62
C LEU A 351 27.40 15.11 -6.49
N LYS A 352 27.51 14.40 -5.36
CA LYS A 352 28.19 14.85 -4.13
C LYS A 352 29.42 14.00 -3.78
N ALA A 353 29.41 12.72 -4.13
CA ALA A 353 30.44 11.76 -3.74
C ALA A 353 31.75 11.91 -4.55
N PRO A 354 32.90 11.46 -4.00
CA PRO A 354 34.17 11.40 -4.72
C PRO A 354 34.09 10.57 -6.01
N ALA A 355 34.96 10.89 -6.97
CA ALA A 355 34.97 10.26 -8.29
C ALA A 355 35.13 8.73 -8.25
N GLY A 356 35.82 8.18 -7.23
CA GLY A 356 36.03 6.74 -7.10
C GLY A 356 34.76 5.95 -6.77
N ALA A 357 33.86 6.50 -5.94
CA ALA A 357 32.56 5.89 -5.62
C ALA A 357 31.54 5.97 -6.78
N ALA A 358 31.78 6.82 -7.79
CA ALA A 358 30.82 7.07 -8.85
C ALA A 358 30.52 5.84 -9.71
N LYS A 359 31.51 4.93 -9.86
CA LYS A 359 31.36 3.70 -10.64
C LYS A 359 30.40 2.71 -9.97
N GLU A 360 30.60 2.43 -8.68
CA GLU A 360 29.77 1.49 -7.94
C GLU A 360 28.31 1.97 -7.83
N LEU A 361 28.11 3.28 -7.63
CA LEU A 361 26.78 3.90 -7.63
C LEU A 361 26.10 3.82 -9.01
N GLN A 362 26.85 3.93 -10.10
CA GLN A 362 26.32 3.74 -11.46
C GLN A 362 25.94 2.28 -11.69
N GLU A 363 26.76 1.33 -11.27
CA GLU A 363 26.47 -0.11 -11.38
C GLU A 363 25.21 -0.49 -10.59
N LEU A 364 25.06 0.02 -9.36
CA LEU A 364 23.86 -0.19 -8.55
C LEU A 364 22.62 0.44 -9.19
N GLN A 365 22.75 1.65 -9.74
CA GLN A 365 21.68 2.33 -10.48
C GLN A 365 21.26 1.53 -11.72
N ASP A 366 22.21 1.01 -12.49
CA ASP A 366 21.94 0.22 -13.69
C ASP A 366 21.30 -1.13 -13.35
N GLN A 367 21.74 -1.78 -12.28
CA GLN A 367 21.11 -2.99 -11.75
C GLN A 367 19.64 -2.71 -11.40
N ALA A 368 19.35 -1.60 -10.72
CA ALA A 368 17.97 -1.24 -10.36
C ALA A 368 17.09 -1.04 -11.61
N HIS A 369 17.58 -0.33 -12.63
CA HIS A 369 16.87 -0.17 -13.90
C HIS A 369 16.64 -1.51 -14.61
N GLN A 370 17.63 -2.39 -14.66
CA GLN A 370 17.51 -3.71 -15.28
C GLN A 370 16.47 -4.59 -14.59
N LEU A 371 16.45 -4.60 -13.25
CA LEU A 371 15.48 -5.36 -12.48
C LEU A 371 14.04 -4.84 -12.69
N VAL A 372 13.84 -3.53 -12.73
CA VAL A 372 12.52 -2.95 -13.04
C VAL A 372 12.09 -3.28 -14.47
N ALA A 373 12.97 -3.14 -15.46
CA ALA A 373 12.66 -3.50 -16.85
C ALA A 373 12.22 -4.97 -16.96
N ARG A 374 12.87 -5.87 -16.21
CA ARG A 374 12.52 -7.28 -16.15
C ARG A 374 11.15 -7.53 -15.51
N LEU A 375 10.83 -6.84 -14.41
CA LEU A 375 9.49 -6.90 -13.80
C LEU A 375 8.42 -6.39 -14.77
N GLN A 376 8.68 -5.30 -15.48
CA GLN A 376 7.76 -4.72 -16.47
C GLN A 376 7.52 -5.63 -17.68
N GLN A 377 8.59 -6.28 -18.17
CA GLN A 377 8.48 -7.25 -19.24
C GLN A 377 7.56 -8.40 -18.84
N HIS A 378 7.79 -9.01 -17.67
CA HIS A 378 6.94 -10.11 -17.20
C HIS A 378 5.50 -9.65 -16.94
N ALA A 379 5.30 -8.46 -16.37
CA ALA A 379 3.96 -7.90 -16.16
C ALA A 379 3.20 -7.75 -17.49
N THR A 380 3.87 -7.33 -18.56
CA THR A 380 3.28 -7.25 -19.90
C THR A 380 2.89 -8.64 -20.43
N GLU A 381 3.73 -9.65 -20.22
CA GLU A 381 3.42 -11.03 -20.59
C GLU A 381 2.21 -11.57 -19.81
N ARG A 382 2.13 -11.28 -18.50
CA ARG A 382 0.99 -11.65 -17.64
C ARG A 382 -0.29 -10.96 -18.08
N GLN A 383 -0.25 -9.65 -18.35
CA GLN A 383 -1.38 -8.88 -18.84
C GLN A 383 -2.03 -9.54 -20.09
N VAL A 384 -1.21 -10.02 -21.03
CA VAL A 384 -1.71 -10.70 -22.25
C VAL A 384 -2.24 -12.10 -21.94
N ALA A 385 -1.65 -12.80 -20.97
CA ALA A 385 -2.02 -14.17 -20.60
C ALA A 385 -3.35 -14.28 -19.83
N VAL A 386 -3.72 -13.25 -19.06
CA VAL A 386 -4.98 -13.23 -18.30
C VAL A 386 -6.18 -13.25 -19.26
N LYS A 387 -7.14 -14.14 -19.05
CA LYS A 387 -8.37 -14.29 -19.85
C LYS A 387 -9.52 -14.75 -18.95
N GLY A 388 -10.76 -14.38 -19.25
CA GLY A 388 -11.92 -14.86 -18.49
C GLY A 388 -12.01 -16.39 -18.45
N SER A 389 -11.66 -17.06 -19.55
CA SER A 389 -11.58 -18.53 -19.59
C SER A 389 -10.55 -19.12 -18.61
N SER A 390 -9.42 -18.44 -18.38
CA SER A 390 -8.42 -18.86 -17.40
C SER A 390 -8.95 -18.68 -15.96
N VAL A 391 -9.70 -17.60 -15.70
CA VAL A 391 -10.36 -17.36 -14.40
C VAL A 391 -11.40 -18.44 -14.13
N ARG A 392 -12.23 -18.76 -15.13
CA ARG A 392 -13.20 -19.84 -15.06
C ARG A 392 -12.53 -21.18 -14.77
N GLN A 393 -11.48 -21.53 -15.51
CA GLN A 393 -10.71 -22.76 -15.28
C GLN A 393 -10.11 -22.81 -13.86
N HIS A 394 -9.69 -21.67 -13.32
CA HIS A 394 -9.19 -21.59 -11.94
C HIS A 394 -10.30 -21.83 -10.92
N MET A 395 -11.48 -21.27 -11.12
CA MET A 395 -12.66 -21.51 -10.28
C MET A 395 -13.22 -22.95 -10.40
N GLU A 396 -12.96 -23.64 -11.50
CA GLU A 396 -13.39 -25.02 -11.77
C GLU A 396 -12.54 -26.11 -11.07
N ARG A 397 -11.43 -25.73 -10.40
CA ARG A 397 -10.51 -26.67 -9.76
C ARG A 397 -11.19 -27.50 -8.67
N ASP A 398 -11.99 -26.86 -7.82
CA ASP A 398 -12.88 -27.53 -6.89
C ASP A 398 -14.24 -27.79 -7.53
N ARG A 399 -14.38 -28.97 -8.13
CA ARG A 399 -15.61 -29.36 -8.85
C ARG A 399 -16.86 -29.38 -7.96
N GLU A 400 -16.73 -29.72 -6.68
CA GLU A 400 -17.90 -29.81 -5.80
C GLU A 400 -18.48 -28.42 -5.55
N VAL A 401 -17.62 -27.45 -5.22
CA VAL A 401 -18.04 -26.06 -5.00
C VAL A 401 -18.49 -25.43 -6.32
N TRP A 402 -17.72 -25.63 -7.39
CA TRP A 402 -18.04 -25.12 -8.72
C TRP A 402 -19.43 -25.54 -9.19
N ASP A 403 -19.75 -26.83 -9.08
CA ASP A 403 -21.02 -27.38 -9.54
C ASP A 403 -22.21 -26.75 -8.83
N ARG A 404 -22.05 -26.29 -7.59
CA ARG A 404 -23.09 -25.58 -6.82
C ARG A 404 -23.16 -24.11 -7.22
N VAL A 405 -22.03 -23.45 -7.36
CA VAL A 405 -21.95 -22.02 -7.68
C VAL A 405 -22.51 -21.75 -9.09
N ARG A 406 -22.19 -22.59 -10.08
CA ARG A 406 -22.67 -22.44 -11.46
C ARG A 406 -24.20 -22.54 -11.60
N MET A 407 -24.90 -23.14 -10.63
CA MET A 407 -26.38 -23.26 -10.67
C MET A 407 -27.08 -21.89 -10.57
N LEU A 408 -26.35 -20.84 -10.18
CA LEU A 408 -26.87 -19.48 -10.08
C LEU A 408 -26.97 -18.76 -11.44
N GLY A 409 -26.32 -19.28 -12.48
CA GLY A 409 -26.40 -18.74 -13.84
C GLY A 409 -25.07 -18.80 -14.60
N GLU A 410 -25.04 -19.48 -15.75
CA GLU A 410 -23.82 -19.63 -16.55
C GLU A 410 -23.42 -18.32 -17.26
N VAL A 411 -24.39 -17.55 -17.74
CA VAL A 411 -24.13 -16.28 -18.44
C VAL A 411 -23.52 -15.27 -17.48
N GLU A 412 -24.13 -15.13 -16.30
CA GLU A 412 -23.68 -14.24 -15.24
C GLU A 412 -22.29 -14.62 -14.71
N MET A 413 -21.94 -15.91 -14.77
CA MET A 413 -20.62 -16.42 -14.39
C MET A 413 -19.56 -16.06 -15.43
N ASP A 414 -19.87 -16.21 -16.72
CA ASP A 414 -18.93 -15.83 -17.78
C ASP A 414 -18.67 -14.31 -17.78
N GLU A 415 -19.72 -13.50 -17.60
CA GLU A 415 -19.57 -12.05 -17.43
C GLU A 415 -18.71 -11.69 -16.22
N PHE A 416 -18.90 -12.37 -15.08
CA PHE A 416 -18.07 -12.17 -13.88
C PHE A 416 -16.61 -12.52 -14.15
N CYS A 417 -16.33 -13.65 -14.80
CA CYS A 417 -14.97 -14.08 -15.12
C CYS A 417 -14.27 -13.08 -16.05
N GLU A 418 -14.96 -12.52 -17.03
CA GLU A 418 -14.41 -11.50 -17.92
C GLU A 418 -14.13 -10.17 -17.20
N GLU A 419 -15.02 -9.72 -16.31
CA GLU A 419 -14.78 -8.50 -15.50
C GLU A 419 -13.60 -8.68 -14.53
N VAL A 420 -13.49 -9.85 -13.88
CA VAL A 420 -12.33 -10.19 -13.04
C VAL A 420 -11.04 -10.20 -13.87
N ALA A 421 -11.06 -10.84 -15.04
CA ALA A 421 -9.91 -10.88 -15.93
C ALA A 421 -9.49 -9.48 -16.39
N LYS A 422 -10.46 -8.62 -16.72
CA LYS A 422 -10.22 -7.22 -17.08
C LYS A 422 -9.59 -6.44 -15.93
N ALA A 423 -10.10 -6.57 -14.71
CA ALA A 423 -9.55 -5.89 -13.55
C ALA A 423 -8.11 -6.34 -13.23
N ALA A 424 -7.82 -7.63 -13.35
CA ALA A 424 -6.47 -8.17 -13.21
C ALA A 424 -5.52 -7.63 -14.29
N LYS A 425 -5.98 -7.55 -15.55
CA LYS A 425 -5.21 -6.94 -16.65
C LYS A 425 -4.86 -5.48 -16.39
N GLU A 426 -5.83 -4.69 -15.92
CA GLU A 426 -5.59 -3.29 -15.58
C GLU A 426 -4.52 -3.17 -14.49
N GLY A 427 -4.58 -4.03 -13.46
CA GLY A 427 -3.52 -4.15 -12.45
C GLY A 427 -2.13 -4.32 -13.07
N TRP A 428 -1.95 -5.32 -13.94
CA TRP A 428 -0.68 -5.56 -14.63
C TRP A 428 -0.27 -4.43 -15.57
N GLU A 429 -1.22 -3.82 -16.28
CA GLU A 429 -0.97 -2.70 -17.20
C GLU A 429 -0.31 -1.52 -16.47
N GLY A 430 -0.69 -1.31 -15.21
CA GLY A 430 -0.10 -0.28 -14.36
C GLY A 430 1.41 -0.42 -14.19
N MET A 431 1.95 -1.63 -14.17
CA MET A 431 3.40 -1.85 -14.07
C MET A 431 4.14 -1.29 -15.28
N SER A 432 3.58 -1.46 -16.48
CA SER A 432 4.14 -0.96 -17.73
C SER A 432 4.03 0.58 -17.85
N LYS A 433 3.14 1.21 -17.06
CA LYS A 433 3.00 2.68 -16.99
C LYS A 433 4.04 3.33 -16.08
N ILE A 434 4.66 2.59 -15.17
CA ILE A 434 5.71 3.12 -14.30
C ILE A 434 6.93 3.46 -15.16
N LYS A 435 7.49 4.65 -14.97
CA LYS A 435 8.73 5.05 -15.61
C LYS A 435 9.67 5.52 -14.51
N LEU A 436 10.84 4.89 -14.41
CA LEU A 436 11.87 5.34 -13.49
C LEU A 436 12.32 6.78 -13.84
N VAL A 437 12.66 7.55 -12.81
CA VAL A 437 13.05 8.97 -12.90
C VAL A 437 14.55 9.10 -13.07
#